data_AF-A0A2K3J815-F1
#
_entry.id   AF-A0A2K3J815-F1
#
_cell.length_a   1.000
_cell.length_b   1.000
_cell.length_c   1.000
_cell.angle_alpha   90.00
_cell.angle_beta   90.00
_cell.angle_gamma   90.00
#
_symmetry.space_group_name_H-M   'P 1'
#
loop_
_entity.id
_entity.type
_entity.pdbx_description
1 polymer ?
#
loop_
_entity_poly.entity_id
_entity_poly.type
_entity_poly.pdbx_seq_one_letter_code
_entity_poly.pdbx_strand_id
1 'polypeptide(L)'
;MKSNLIIVRYGEIGLKAEYTRKQFENILIKNIKSSLKRENISSNIKQTRGRIYVHTDQIKTACNILKKIFGIISVSPVVHTISD
;
A
#
# COMPACT_ATOMS: atom_id res chain seq x y z
N MET A 1 1.42 16.57 13.87
CA MET A 1 2.01 15.31 13.33
C MET A 1 1.65 15.20 11.85
N LYS A 2 2.63 15.12 10.95
CA LYS A 2 2.38 14.99 9.50
C LYS A 2 2.15 13.51 9.18
N SER A 3 0.90 13.13 8.90
CA SER A 3 0.58 11.79 8.41
C SER A 3 0.91 11.74 6.92
N ASN A 4 2.11 11.28 6.59
CA ASN A 4 2.57 11.11 5.20
C ASN A 4 2.67 9.64 4.79
N LEU A 5 2.08 8.74 5.58
CA LEU A 5 2.20 7.31 5.42
C LEU A 5 0.83 6.63 5.45
N ILE A 6 0.65 5.68 4.55
CA ILE A 6 -0.51 4.80 4.48
C ILE A 6 -0.02 3.36 4.56
N ILE A 7 -0.61 2.58 5.46
CA ILE A 7 -0.42 1.13 5.53
C ILE A 7 -1.54 0.47 4.73
N VAL A 8 -1.15 -0.34 3.75
CA VAL A 8 -2.03 -1.15 2.92
C VAL A 8 -1.90 -2.61 3.36
N ARG A 9 -3.02 -3.21 3.76
CA ARG A 9 -3.14 -4.64 4.08
C ARG A 9 -3.86 -5.33 2.94
N TYR A 10 -3.33 -6.45 2.49
CA TYR A 10 -3.91 -7.24 1.42
C TYR A 10 -4.33 -8.61 1.91
N GLY A 11 -5.32 -9.15 1.21
CA GLY A 11 -5.86 -10.47 1.50
C GLY A 11 -5.02 -11.53 0.85
N GLU A 12 -4.24 -12.22 1.66
CA GLU A 12 -3.67 -13.49 1.27
C GLU A 12 -4.30 -14.59 2.11
N ILE A 13 -4.77 -15.64 1.45
CA ILE A 13 -5.05 -16.91 2.11
C ILE A 13 -3.66 -17.46 2.46
N GLY A 14 -3.27 -17.46 3.73
CA GLY A 14 -1.95 -17.87 4.24
C GLY A 14 -1.52 -19.32 3.96
N LEU A 15 -2.18 -20.00 3.02
CA LEU A 15 -1.89 -21.34 2.51
C LEU A 15 -1.04 -21.31 1.22
N LYS A 16 -0.68 -20.14 0.70
CA LYS A 16 0.12 -20.03 -0.54
C LYS A 16 1.61 -20.20 -0.27
N ALA A 17 2.30 -20.85 -1.21
CA ALA A 17 3.76 -20.88 -1.23
C ALA A 17 4.35 -19.47 -1.34
N GLU A 18 5.53 -19.25 -0.75
CA GLU A 18 6.21 -17.95 -0.73
C GLU A 18 6.38 -17.34 -2.13
N TYR A 19 6.66 -18.17 -3.13
CA TYR A 19 6.77 -17.74 -4.52
C TYR A 19 5.47 -17.09 -5.03
N THR A 20 4.33 -17.74 -4.79
CA THR A 20 3.02 -17.24 -5.21
C THR A 20 2.65 -15.96 -4.47
N ARG A 21 3.00 -15.87 -3.19
CA ARG A 21 2.85 -14.64 -2.40
C ARG A 21 3.60 -13.48 -3.04
N LYS A 22 4.88 -13.68 -3.34
CA LYS A 22 5.74 -12.65 -3.95
C LYS A 22 5.20 -12.20 -5.32
N GLN A 23 4.69 -13.14 -6.13
CA GLN A 23 4.06 -12.82 -7.41
C GLN A 23 2.81 -11.95 -7.22
N PHE A 24 1.93 -12.32 -6.28
CA PHE A 24 0.73 -11.52 -5.96
C PHE A 24 1.10 -10.12 -5.48
N GLU A 25 2.05 -10.01 -4.55
CA GLU A 25 2.52 -8.73 -4.02
C GLU A 25 3.11 -7.83 -5.11
N ASN A 26 3.91 -8.39 -6.02
CA ASN A 26 4.49 -7.65 -7.15
C ASN A 26 3.40 -7.07 -8.06
N ILE A 27 2.38 -7.87 -8.39
CA ILE A 27 1.23 -7.44 -9.20
C ILE A 27 0.45 -6.34 -8.47
N LEU A 28 0.20 -6.53 -7.18
CA LEU A 28 -0.51 -5.55 -6.36
C LEU A 28 0.24 -4.22 -6.29
N ILE A 29 1.55 -4.24 -6.04
CA ILE A 29 2.40 -3.05 -6.03
C ILE A 29 2.37 -2.36 -7.39
N LYS A 30 2.43 -3.11 -8.50
CA LYS A 30 2.31 -2.56 -9.85
C LYS A 30 0.97 -1.83 -10.04
N ASN A 31 -0.13 -2.44 -9.62
CA ASN A 31 -1.47 -1.84 -9.72
C ASN A 31 -1.59 -0.57 -8.88
N ILE A 32 -1.02 -0.57 -7.66
CA ILE A 32 -0.98 0.63 -6.81
C ILE A 32 -0.19 1.75 -7.51
N LYS A 33 1.02 1.46 -8.00
CA LYS A 33 1.85 2.46 -8.71
C LYS A 33 1.11 3.05 -9.91
N SER A 34 0.52 2.20 -10.75
CA SER A 34 -0.22 2.64 -11.93
C SER A 34 -1.43 3.50 -11.57
N SER A 35 -2.18 3.12 -10.53
CA SER A 35 -3.38 3.86 -10.12
C SER A 35 -3.03 5.23 -9.53
N LEU A 36 -1.99 5.32 -8.69
CA LEU A 36 -1.53 6.60 -8.13
C LEU A 36 -0.93 7.50 -9.20
N LYS A 37 -0.15 6.94 -10.14
CA LYS A 37 0.44 7.68 -11.26
C LYS A 37 -0.63 8.27 -12.18
N ARG A 38 -1.71 7.54 -12.47
CA ARG A 38 -2.81 8.02 -13.32
C ARG A 38 -3.48 9.27 -12.75
N GLU A 39 -3.54 9.38 -11.43
CA GLU A 39 -4.11 10.52 -10.72
C GLU A 39 -3.06 11.59 -10.35
N ASN A 40 -1.86 11.52 -10.94
CA ASN A 40 -0.73 12.42 -10.69
C ASN A 40 -0.31 12.51 -9.20
N ILE A 41 -0.44 11.42 -8.45
CA ILE A 41 -0.03 11.37 -7.04
C ILE A 41 1.41 10.91 -6.92
N SER A 42 2.27 11.81 -6.42
CA SER A 42 3.64 11.46 -6.05
C SER A 42 3.62 10.52 -4.84
N SER A 43 4.24 9.35 -4.99
CA SER A 43 4.28 8.35 -3.93
C SER A 43 5.55 7.50 -3.94
N ASN A 44 6.01 7.13 -2.74
CA ASN A 44 7.08 6.16 -2.54
C ASN A 44 6.52 4.92 -1.85
N ILE A 45 6.66 3.77 -2.50
CA ILE A 45 6.09 2.51 -2.03
C ILE A 45 7.20 1.60 -1.52
N LYS A 46 7.08 1.15 -0.27
CA LYS A 46 7.94 0.15 0.35
C LYS A 46 7.13 -1.07 0.75
N GLN A 47 7.76 -2.24 0.73
CA GLN A 47 7.15 -3.49 1.15
C GLN A 47 7.96 -4.07 2.31
N THR A 48 7.29 -4.51 3.37
CA THR A 48 7.96 -5.15 4.52
C THR A 48 7.02 -6.11 5.23
N ARG A 49 7.48 -7.37 5.47
CA ARG A 49 6.80 -8.39 6.30
C ARG A 49 5.28 -8.49 6.06
N GLY A 50 4.86 -8.65 4.80
CA GLY A 50 3.44 -8.81 4.48
C GLY A 50 2.61 -7.52 4.46
N ARG A 51 3.26 -6.34 4.51
CA ARG A 51 2.59 -5.03 4.46
C ARG A 51 3.20 -4.16 3.37
N ILE A 52 2.35 -3.33 2.76
CA ILE A 52 2.77 -2.31 1.80
C ILE A 52 2.60 -0.93 2.45
N TYR A 53 3.65 -0.13 2.39
CA TYR A 53 3.74 1.22 2.93
C TYR A 53 3.77 2.20 1.77
N VAL A 54 2.79 3.09 1.71
CA VAL A 54 2.69 4.13 0.67
C VAL A 54 2.93 5.48 1.33
N HIS A 55 4.06 6.11 1.00
CA HIS A 55 4.39 7.45 1.44
C HIS A 55 3.88 8.46 0.42
N THR A 56 3.11 9.46 0.86
CA THR A 56 2.59 10.53 0.01
C THR A 56 2.09 11.69 0.88
N ASP A 57 2.20 12.92 0.36
CA ASP A 57 1.58 14.10 0.97
C ASP A 57 0.05 14.17 0.69
N GLN A 58 -0.45 13.42 -0.30
CA GLN A 58 -1.86 13.45 -0.74
C GLN A 58 -2.68 12.29 -0.15
N ILE A 59 -2.63 12.11 1.18
CA ILE A 59 -3.23 10.95 1.88
C ILE A 59 -4.69 10.70 1.50
N LYS A 60 -5.53 11.73 1.55
CA LYS A 60 -6.98 11.58 1.38
C LYS A 60 -7.32 11.03 -0.02
N THR A 61 -6.71 11.62 -1.05
CA THR A 61 -6.90 11.20 -2.43
C THR A 61 -6.31 9.82 -2.67
N ALA A 62 -5.09 9.56 -2.17
CA ALA A 62 -4.45 8.25 -2.27
C ALA A 62 -5.30 7.15 -1.61
N CYS A 63 -5.82 7.37 -0.40
CA CYS A 63 -6.72 6.43 0.27
C CYS A 63 -7.97 6.11 -0.56
N ASN A 64 -8.59 7.12 -1.19
CA ASN A 64 -9.77 6.91 -2.04
C ASN A 64 -9.49 6.08 -3.29
N ILE A 65 -8.29 6.22 -3.86
CA ILE A 65 -7.84 5.42 -5.00
C ILE A 65 -7.51 3.99 -4.55
N LEU A 66 -6.73 3.84 -3.48
CA LEU A 66 -6.31 2.55 -2.94
C LEU A 66 -7.50 1.66 -2.59
N LYS A 67 -8.57 2.22 -2.02
CA LYS A 67 -9.81 1.48 -1.70
C LYS A 67 -10.47 0.80 -2.91
N LYS A 68 -10.18 1.26 -4.14
CA LYS A 68 -10.76 0.71 -5.39
C LYS A 68 -9.90 -0.41 -6.00
N ILE A 69 -8.72 -0.69 -5.45
CA ILE A 69 -7.79 -1.67 -6.01
C ILE A 69 -8.10 -3.05 -5.42
N PHE A 70 -8.45 -4.00 -6.29
CA PHE A 70 -8.66 -5.39 -5.89
C PHE A 70 -7.41 -6.00 -5.24
N GLY A 71 -7.64 -6.84 -4.23
CA GLY A 71 -6.59 -7.47 -3.42
C GLY A 71 -6.23 -6.69 -2.16
N ILE A 72 -6.56 -5.39 -2.08
CA ILE A 72 -6.47 -4.61 -0.84
C ILE A 72 -7.67 -4.92 0.06
N ILE A 73 -7.42 -5.34 1.30
CA ILE A 73 -8.44 -5.55 2.33
C ILE A 73 -8.70 -4.26 3.10
N SER A 74 -7.63 -3.56 3.49
CA SER A 74 -7.77 -2.33 4.26
C SER A 74 -6.64 -1.35 3.99
N VAL A 75 -6.98 -0.08 4.16
CA VAL A 75 -6.08 1.06 3.99
C VAL A 75 -6.16 1.89 5.26
N SER A 76 -5.02 2.12 5.89
CA SER A 76 -4.93 2.93 7.12
C SER A 76 -3.97 4.08 6.92
N PRO A 77 -4.43 5.35 6.92
CA PRO A 77 -3.52 6.47 7.10
C PRO A 77 -2.94 6.43 8.51
N VAL A 78 -1.64 6.61 8.65
CA VAL A 78 -0.93 6.49 9.93
C VAL A 78 0.04 7.64 10.16
N VAL A 79 0.40 7.84 11.41
CA VAL A 79 1.52 8.69 11.83
C VAL A 79 2.70 7.77 12.12
N HIS A 80 3.85 8.03 11.50
CA HIS A 80 5.08 7.33 11.81
C HIS A 80 5.77 8.02 12.98
N THR A 81 6.13 7.25 14.00
CA THR A 81 6.89 7.70 15.17
C THR A 81 8.15 6.86 15.29
N ILE A 82 9.18 7.45 15.89
CA ILE A 82 10.35 6.70 16.37
C ILE A 82 10.03 6.15 17.76
N SER A 83 10.59 4.99 18.08
CA SER A 83 10.64 4.49 19.45
C SER A 83 11.80 5.17 20.18
N ASP A 84 11.53 5.64 21.40
CA ASP A 84 12.55 6.13 22.33
C ASP A 84 13.42 4.98 22.87
#